data_AF-A0A6A5SDF7-F1
#
_entry.id   AF-A0A6A5SDF7-F1
#
_cell.length_a   1.000
_cell.length_b   1.000
_cell.length_c   1.000
_cell.angle_alpha   90.00
_cell.angle_beta   90.00
_cell.angle_gamma   90.00
#
_symmetry.space_group_name_H-M   'P 1'
#
loop_
_entity.id
_entity.type
_entity.pdbx_description
1 polymer ?
#
loop_
_entity_poly.entity_id
_entity_poly.type
_entity_poly.pdbx_seq_one_letter_code
_entity_poly.pdbx_strand_id
1 'polypeptide(L)'
;FWAVTTAYSNELSAFLHRCQGLSSLAKRDFFTLFWKAWGSSFRQPLILKAFESTGILPLDPDVILRRFTNISPADQSSQESSVSVLSASDWREIERLLWVVANGSRTKHTKKLSQTIHSISVKQQLFQHENEGLREALSNKKRRQ
;
A
#
# COMPACT_ATOMS: atom_id res chain seq x y z
N PHE A 1 -12.04 -2.05 17.63
CA PHE A 1 -12.72 -1.11 16.71
C PHE A 1 -11.76 -0.26 15.90
N TRP A 2 -10.79 0.44 16.52
CA TRP A 2 -9.88 1.33 15.79
C TRP A 2 -9.12 0.65 14.63
N ALA A 3 -8.61 -0.56 14.83
CA ALA A 3 -7.91 -1.34 13.78
C ALA A 3 -8.75 -1.55 12.51
N VAL A 4 -10.04 -1.84 12.66
CA VAL A 4 -10.96 -2.05 11.53
C VAL A 4 -11.21 -0.74 10.79
N THR A 5 -11.38 0.37 11.52
CA THR A 5 -11.58 1.69 10.94
C THR A 5 -10.35 2.13 10.13
N THR A 6 -9.15 1.92 10.66
CA THR A 6 -7.89 2.22 9.95
C THR A 6 -7.73 1.33 8.72
N ALA A 7 -7.95 0.02 8.85
CA ALA A 7 -7.88 -0.90 7.72
C ALA A 7 -8.92 -0.56 6.63
N TYR A 8 -10.13 -0.18 7.03
CA TYR A 8 -11.18 0.24 6.11
C TYR A 8 -10.83 1.55 5.40
N SER A 9 -10.26 2.53 6.12
CA SER A 9 -9.76 3.76 5.51
C SER A 9 -8.67 3.49 4.47
N ASN A 10 -7.77 2.55 4.75
CA ASN A 10 -6.73 2.15 3.80
C ASN A 10 -7.31 1.47 2.56
N GLU A 11 -8.26 0.56 2.73
CA GLU A 11 -8.98 -0.09 1.62
C GLU A 11 -9.77 0.92 0.78
N LEU A 12 -10.38 1.93 1.43
CA LEU A 12 -11.09 3.00 0.75
C LEU A 12 -10.14 3.85 -0.11
N SER A 13 -9.01 4.27 0.45
CA SER A 13 -7.98 5.02 -0.29
C SER A 13 -7.45 4.20 -1.47
N ALA A 14 -7.15 2.93 -1.25
CA ALA A 14 -6.70 2.03 -2.32
C ALA A 14 -7.75 1.89 -3.43
N PHE A 15 -9.04 1.78 -3.07
CA PHE A 15 -10.13 1.76 -4.05
C PHE A 15 -10.22 3.07 -4.85
N LEU A 16 -10.12 4.22 -4.19
CA LEU A 16 -10.14 5.53 -4.86
C LEU A 16 -8.96 5.69 -5.82
N HIS A 17 -7.77 5.25 -5.41
CA HIS A 17 -6.57 5.26 -6.26
C HIS A 17 -6.73 4.36 -7.49
N ARG A 18 -7.24 3.14 -7.31
CA ARG A 18 -7.49 2.21 -8.43
C ARG A 18 -8.54 2.75 -9.40
N CYS A 19 -9.61 3.32 -8.87
CA CYS A 19 -10.68 3.87 -9.70
C CYS A 19 -10.36 5.26 -10.25
N GLN A 20 -9.26 5.90 -9.84
CA GLN A 20 -8.89 7.27 -10.21
C GLN A 20 -10.01 8.30 -10.00
N GLY A 21 -10.92 8.05 -9.07
CA GLY A 21 -12.13 8.86 -8.87
C GLY A 21 -13.19 8.75 -9.98
N LEU A 22 -12.98 7.94 -11.02
CA LEU A 22 -13.92 7.77 -12.15
C LEU A 22 -15.14 6.91 -11.79
N SER A 23 -15.03 6.07 -10.75
CA SER A 23 -16.14 5.30 -10.21
C SER A 23 -16.59 5.90 -8.87
N SER A 24 -17.86 6.31 -8.78
CA SER A 24 -18.42 6.76 -7.51
C SER A 24 -18.46 5.61 -6.51
N LEU A 25 -18.18 5.86 -5.23
CA LEU A 25 -18.40 4.87 -4.18
C LEU A 25 -19.92 4.65 -4.01
N ALA A 26 -20.39 3.41 -4.08
CA ALA A 26 -21.79 3.07 -3.84
C ALA A 26 -21.95 2.21 -2.57
N LYS A 27 -23.15 2.22 -1.97
CA LYS A 27 -23.45 1.41 -0.77
C LYS A 27 -23.19 -0.09 -0.95
N ARG A 28 -23.29 -0.62 -2.18
CA ARG A 28 -22.94 -2.03 -2.47
C ARG A 28 -21.45 -2.34 -2.34
N ASP A 29 -20.58 -1.36 -2.53
CA ASP A 29 -19.13 -1.54 -2.46
C ASP A 29 -18.66 -1.62 -0.99
N PHE A 30 -19.46 -1.05 -0.06
CA PHE A 30 -19.23 -1.08 1.38
C PHE A 30 -18.87 -2.47 1.88
N PHE A 31 -19.71 -3.48 1.62
CA PHE A 31 -19.50 -4.81 2.19
C PHE A 31 -18.20 -5.44 1.67
N THR A 32 -17.85 -5.23 0.40
CA THR A 32 -16.62 -5.80 -0.16
C THR A 32 -15.36 -5.18 0.44
N LEU A 33 -15.35 -3.86 0.64
CA LEU A 33 -14.24 -3.14 1.27
C LEU A 33 -14.17 -3.43 2.78
N PHE A 34 -15.34 -3.45 3.43
CA PHE A 34 -15.48 -3.80 4.83
C PHE A 34 -15.01 -5.21 5.12
N TRP A 35 -15.38 -6.20 4.30
CA TRP A 35 -15.00 -7.59 4.50
C TRP A 35 -13.48 -7.80 4.39
N LYS A 36 -12.82 -7.12 3.44
CA LYS A 36 -11.35 -7.11 3.33
C LYS A 36 -10.70 -6.51 4.58
N ALA A 37 -11.19 -5.35 5.01
CA ALA A 37 -10.70 -4.69 6.22
C ALA A 37 -10.93 -5.56 7.47
N TRP A 38 -12.10 -6.19 7.58
CA TRP A 38 -12.45 -7.11 8.66
C TRP A 38 -11.49 -8.30 8.71
N GLY A 39 -11.28 -9.00 7.59
CA GLY A 39 -10.35 -10.13 7.52
C GLY A 39 -8.89 -9.76 7.81
N SER A 40 -8.50 -8.51 7.52
CA SER A 40 -7.17 -8.01 7.88
C SER A 40 -7.02 -7.72 9.37
N SER A 41 -8.10 -7.27 10.02
CA SER A 41 -8.09 -6.80 11.41
C SER A 41 -8.39 -7.90 12.43
N PHE A 42 -9.30 -8.82 12.11
CA PHE A 42 -9.69 -9.93 12.98
C PHE A 42 -8.81 -11.16 12.76
N ARG A 43 -7.49 -10.98 12.92
CA ARG A 43 -6.53 -12.08 12.90
C ARG A 43 -6.27 -12.57 14.32
N GLN A 44 -6.04 -13.87 14.48
CA GLN A 44 -5.70 -14.47 15.78
C GLN A 44 -4.67 -13.68 16.60
N PRO A 45 -3.50 -13.26 16.06
CA PRO A 45 -2.53 -12.48 16.83
C PRO A 45 -3.05 -11.11 17.27
N LEU A 46 -3.85 -10.44 16.43
CA LEU A 46 -4.44 -9.13 16.75
C LEU A 46 -5.52 -9.25 17.83
N ILE A 47 -6.31 -10.33 17.77
CA ILE A 47 -7.33 -10.64 18.77
C ILE A 47 -6.68 -10.92 20.12
N LEU A 48 -5.66 -11.78 20.17
CA LEU A 48 -4.90 -12.07 21.40
C LEU A 48 -4.30 -10.80 21.99
N LYS A 49 -3.66 -9.97 21.16
CA LYS A 49 -3.08 -8.70 21.58
C LYS A 49 -4.15 -7.71 22.09
N ALA A 50 -5.37 -7.75 21.54
CA ALA A 50 -6.47 -6.93 22.02
C ALA A 50 -6.92 -7.34 23.44
N PHE A 51 -6.98 -8.64 23.73
CA PHE A 51 -7.31 -9.16 25.07
C PHE A 51 -6.19 -8.90 26.10
N GLU A 52 -4.94 -9.03 25.68
CA GLU A 52 -3.77 -8.69 26.50
C GLU A 52 -3.78 -7.19 26.84
N SER A 53 -4.07 -6.35 25.84
CA SER A 53 -4.12 -4.91 26.00
C SER A 53 -5.22 -4.45 26.95
N THR A 54 -6.34 -5.17 27.05
CA THR A 54 -7.39 -4.89 28.03
C THR A 54 -7.11 -5.50 29.40
N GLY A 55 -6.08 -6.34 29.55
CA GLY A 55 -5.79 -7.04 30.79
C GLY A 55 -6.89 -8.03 31.20
N ILE A 56 -7.73 -8.45 30.25
CA ILE A 56 -8.79 -9.44 30.51
C ILE A 56 -8.21 -10.85 30.44
N LEU A 57 -7.35 -11.08 29.43
CA LEU A 57 -6.65 -12.34 29.24
C LEU A 57 -5.24 -12.06 28.68
N PRO A 58 -4.17 -12.26 29.48
CA PRO A 58 -4.16 -12.67 30.89
C PRO A 58 -4.85 -11.64 31.80
N LEU A 59 -5.36 -12.08 32.95
CA LEU A 59 -6.00 -11.19 33.91
C LEU A 59 -4.93 -10.30 34.57
N ASP A 60 -4.82 -9.06 34.12
CA ASP A 60 -3.87 -8.06 34.62
C ASP A 60 -4.55 -6.67 34.66
N PRO A 61 -5.12 -6.26 35.80
CA PRO A 61 -5.81 -4.98 35.94
C PRO A 61 -4.87 -3.77 35.84
N ASP A 62 -3.56 -3.96 36.05
CA ASP A 62 -2.59 -2.86 36.00
C ASP A 62 -2.35 -2.37 34.58
N VAL A 63 -2.65 -3.18 33.56
CA VAL A 63 -2.52 -2.78 32.14
C VAL A 63 -3.34 -1.53 31.83
N ILE A 64 -4.54 -1.41 32.39
CA ILE A 64 -5.40 -0.24 32.20
C ILE A 64 -4.84 0.96 32.97
N LEU A 65 -4.38 0.73 34.21
CA LEU A 65 -3.84 1.79 35.06
C LEU A 65 -2.58 2.42 34.45
N ARG A 66 -1.69 1.61 33.87
CA ARG A 66 -0.46 2.07 33.19
C ARG A 66 -0.71 3.04 32.02
N ARG A 67 -1.87 2.96 31.35
CA ARG A 67 -2.24 3.88 30.26
C ARG A 67 -2.49 5.30 30.75
N PHE A 68 -2.95 5.46 31.98
CA PHE A 68 -3.22 6.78 32.58
C PHE A 68 -2.00 7.36 33.29
N THR A 69 -0.99 6.54 33.57
CA THR A 69 0.27 6.97 34.20
C THR A 69 1.27 7.54 33.17
N ASN A 70 1.23 7.09 31.92
CA ASN A 70 2.18 7.48 30.87
C ASN A 70 1.54 8.45 29.85
N ILE A 71 1.26 9.69 30.27
CA ILE A 71 1.05 10.79 29.31
C ILE A 71 2.41 11.45 29.09
N SER A 72 3.21 10.89 28.18
CA SER A 72 4.34 11.59 27.55
C SER A 72 4.10 11.62 26.03
N PRO A 73 4.26 12.77 25.35
CA PRO A 73 3.71 13.03 24.02
C PRO A 73 4.48 12.38 22.84
N ALA A 74 5.24 11.29 23.05
CA ALA A 74 6.25 10.85 22.08
C ALA A 74 5.89 9.65 21.20
N ASP A 75 4.93 8.80 21.56
CA ASP A 75 4.78 7.49 20.88
C ASP A 75 3.63 7.45 19.88
N GLN A 76 3.81 8.18 18.77
CA GLN A 76 3.14 7.83 17.50
C GLN A 76 4.14 7.08 16.62
N SER A 77 4.22 5.78 16.88
CA SER A 77 4.99 4.79 16.13
C SER A 77 4.75 4.94 14.62
N SER A 78 5.81 5.41 13.95
CA SER A 78 6.23 5.11 12.59
C SER A 78 5.46 3.95 11.93
N GLN A 79 4.50 4.30 11.06
CA GLN A 79 3.99 3.40 10.04
C GLN A 79 5.08 3.22 8.97
N GLU A 80 5.88 2.18 9.14
CA GLU A 80 6.77 1.70 8.08
C GLU A 80 5.90 1.09 6.98
N SER A 81 5.64 1.90 5.96
CA SER A 81 4.91 1.49 4.76
C SER A 81 5.78 0.51 4.00
N SER A 82 5.46 -0.78 4.09
CA SER A 82 6.04 -1.81 3.23
C SER A 82 5.54 -1.59 1.81
N VAL A 83 6.16 -0.66 1.10
CA VAL A 83 5.98 -0.46 -0.33
C VAL A 83 6.54 -1.72 -0.99
N SER A 84 5.63 -2.60 -1.41
CA SER A 84 5.96 -3.72 -2.27
C SER A 84 6.69 -3.17 -3.49
N VAL A 85 7.93 -3.61 -3.63
CA VAL A 85 8.88 -3.22 -4.67
C VAL A 85 8.20 -3.42 -6.03
N LEU A 86 7.83 -2.30 -6.67
CA LEU A 86 7.51 -2.26 -8.10
C LEU A 86 8.65 -2.97 -8.83
N SER A 87 8.32 -3.91 -9.72
CA SER A 87 9.31 -4.75 -10.38
C SER A 87 10.41 -3.89 -11.01
N ALA A 88 11.54 -3.81 -10.33
CA ALA A 88 12.70 -3.03 -10.74
C ALA A 88 13.54 -3.80 -11.77
N SER A 89 13.07 -4.97 -12.20
CA SER A 89 13.77 -5.90 -13.08
C SER A 89 14.11 -5.25 -14.42
N ASP A 90 13.14 -4.60 -15.06
CA ASP A 90 13.22 -4.34 -16.50
C ASP A 90 14.25 -3.25 -16.82
N TRP A 91 14.31 -2.17 -16.04
CA TRP A 91 15.30 -1.12 -16.27
C TRP A 91 16.70 -1.51 -15.82
N ARG A 92 16.83 -2.30 -14.73
CA ARG A 92 18.13 -2.78 -14.23
C ARG A 92 18.78 -3.75 -15.21
N GLU A 93 17.98 -4.59 -15.86
CA GLU A 93 18.43 -5.49 -16.94
C GLU A 93 19.03 -4.69 -18.11
N ILE A 94 18.28 -3.70 -18.59
CA ILE A 94 18.68 -2.84 -19.71
C ILE A 94 19.92 -2.01 -19.34
N GLU A 95 20.01 -1.52 -18.10
CA GLU A 95 21.17 -0.77 -17.65
C GLU A 95 22.43 -1.65 -17.59
N ARG A 96 22.34 -2.90 -17.13
CA ARG A 96 23.48 -3.84 -17.18
C ARG A 96 23.96 -4.06 -18.61
N LEU A 97 23.05 -4.29 -19.56
CA LEU A 97 23.39 -4.44 -20.98
C LEU A 97 24.04 -3.17 -21.56
N LEU A 98 23.54 -2.00 -21.18
CA LEU A 98 24.12 -0.72 -21.58
C LEU A 98 25.58 -0.59 -21.11
N TRP A 99 25.90 -1.00 -19.88
CA TRP A 99 27.28 -0.98 -19.38
C TRP A 99 28.19 -2.01 -20.06
N VAL A 100 27.66 -3.19 -20.41
CA VAL A 100 28.37 -4.20 -21.20
C VAL A 100 28.72 -3.64 -22.58
N VAL A 101 27.76 -3.06 -23.29
CA VAL A 101 27.98 -2.48 -24.64
C VAL A 101 28.90 -1.26 -24.59
N ALA A 102 28.83 -0.47 -23.51
CA ALA A 102 29.67 0.71 -23.34
C ALA A 102 31.10 0.41 -22.84
N ASN A 103 31.47 -0.87 -22.64
CA ASN A 103 32.72 -1.27 -21.97
C ASN A 103 32.95 -0.52 -20.64
N GLY A 104 31.87 -0.25 -19.88
CA GLY A 104 31.93 0.54 -18.64
C GLY A 104 32.21 2.05 -18.83
N SER A 105 32.32 2.54 -20.06
CA SER A 105 32.64 3.94 -20.34
C SER A 105 31.46 4.87 -20.01
N ARG A 106 31.62 5.68 -18.96
CA ARG A 106 30.68 6.71 -18.51
C ARG A 106 30.76 7.98 -19.36
N THR A 107 30.56 7.85 -20.67
CA THR A 107 30.47 8.98 -21.59
C THR A 107 29.20 9.81 -21.35
N LYS A 108 29.18 11.04 -21.87
CA LYS A 108 28.00 11.90 -21.85
C LYS A 108 26.79 11.24 -22.54
N HIS A 109 27.04 10.47 -23.60
CA HIS A 109 26.01 9.78 -24.37
C HIS A 109 25.42 8.58 -23.60
N THR A 110 26.25 7.78 -22.95
CA THR A 110 25.78 6.61 -22.17
C THR A 110 25.01 7.05 -20.92
N LYS A 111 25.44 8.13 -20.26
CA LYS A 111 24.68 8.76 -19.17
C LYS A 111 23.32 9.29 -19.64
N LYS A 112 23.29 10.02 -20.77
CA LYS A 112 22.03 10.53 -21.34
C LYS A 112 21.09 9.38 -21.70
N LEU A 113 21.62 8.29 -22.27
CA LEU A 113 20.84 7.13 -22.64
C LEU A 113 20.27 6.40 -21.41
N SER A 114 21.08 6.16 -20.37
CA SER A 114 20.60 5.60 -19.09
C SER A 114 19.47 6.45 -18.48
N GLN A 115 19.62 7.77 -18.45
CA GLN A 115 18.57 8.68 -17.98
C GLN A 115 17.29 8.59 -18.81
N THR A 116 17.39 8.51 -20.15
CA THR A 116 16.22 8.34 -21.01
C THR A 116 15.52 7.00 -20.79
N ILE A 117 16.28 5.91 -20.63
CA ILE A 117 15.75 4.57 -20.36
C ILE A 117 15.02 4.57 -19.02
N HIS A 118 15.60 5.16 -17.98
CA HIS A 118 14.95 5.30 -16.69
C HIS A 118 13.65 6.11 -16.80
N SER A 119 13.68 7.25 -17.48
CA SER A 119 12.49 8.07 -17.70
C SER A 119 11.39 7.32 -18.46
N ILE A 120 11.74 6.58 -19.51
CA ILE A 120 10.78 5.77 -20.29
C ILE A 120 10.21 4.64 -19.42
N SER A 121 11.05 3.94 -18.65
CA SER A 121 10.61 2.86 -17.77
C SER A 121 9.61 3.35 -16.72
N VAL A 122 9.87 4.50 -16.09
CA VAL A 122 8.95 5.11 -15.10
C VAL A 122 7.63 5.50 -15.78
N LYS A 123 7.69 6.12 -16.96
CA LYS A 123 6.48 6.46 -17.74
C LYS A 123 5.67 5.22 -18.13
N GLN A 124 6.33 4.16 -18.55
CA GLN A 124 5.67 2.90 -18.90
C GLN A 124 4.97 2.27 -17.70
N GLN A 125 5.62 2.22 -16.54
CA GLN A 125 5.00 1.73 -15.31
C GLN A 125 3.78 2.59 -14.93
N LEU A 126 3.89 3.91 -15.03
CA LEU A 126 2.78 4.82 -14.77
C LEU A 126 1.59 4.55 -15.71
N PHE A 127 1.84 4.42 -17.01
CA PHE A 127 0.80 4.12 -17.99
C PHE A 127 0.18 2.73 -17.82
N GLN A 128 0.96 1.74 -17.40
CA GLN A 128 0.44 0.40 -17.11
C GLN A 128 -0.53 0.45 -15.93
N HIS A 129 -0.11 1.08 -14.83
CA HIS A 129 -0.94 1.25 -13.63
C HIS A 129 -2.21 2.08 -13.95
N GLU A 130 -2.10 3.12 -14.76
CA GLU A 130 -3.25 3.91 -15.21
C GLU A 130 -4.22 3.07 -16.04
N ASN A 131 -3.75 2.32 -17.03
CA ASN A 131 -4.59 1.44 -17.83
C ASN A 131 -5.29 0.36 -17.00
N GLU A 132 -4.59 -0.22 -16.03
CA GLU A 132 -5.17 -1.21 -15.11
C GLU A 132 -6.30 -0.60 -14.27
N GLY A 133 -6.07 0.59 -13.70
CA GLY A 133 -7.10 1.33 -12.96
C GLY A 133 -8.32 1.70 -13.82
N LEU A 134 -8.10 2.15 -15.06
CA LEU A 134 -9.18 2.45 -16.01
C LEU A 134 -10.00 1.20 -16.36
N ARG A 135 -9.33 0.05 -16.56
CA ARG A 135 -10.01 -1.23 -16.80
C ARG A 135 -10.84 -1.69 -15.61
N GLU A 136 -10.29 -1.57 -14.39
CA GLU A 136 -11.04 -1.87 -13.16
C GLU A 136 -12.26 -0.95 -13.01
N ALA A 137 -12.10 0.36 -13.22
CA ALA A 137 -13.20 1.33 -13.17
C ALA A 137 -14.29 1.00 -14.18
N LEU A 138 -13.91 0.63 -15.41
CA LEU A 138 -14.85 0.23 -16.46
C LEU A 138 -15.58 -1.08 -16.12
N SER A 139 -14.86 -2.09 -15.64
CA SER A 139 -15.45 -3.35 -15.18
C SER A 139 -16.43 -3.13 -14.04
N ASN A 140 -16.03 -2.29 -13.07
CA ASN A 140 -16.89 -1.88 -11.96
C ASN A 140 -18.15 -1.22 -12.48
N LYS A 141 -18.05 -0.27 -13.43
CA LYS A 141 -19.19 0.40 -14.08
C LYS A 141 -20.10 -0.58 -14.80
N LYS A 142 -19.57 -1.53 -15.56
CA LYS A 142 -20.35 -2.56 -16.27
C LYS A 142 -21.14 -3.43 -15.29
N ARG A 143 -20.56 -3.81 -14.16
CA ARG A 143 -21.26 -4.54 -13.09
C ARG A 143 -22.39 -3.74 -12.42
N ARG A 144 -22.45 -2.42 -12.66
CA ARG A 144 -23.50 -1.55 -12.10
C ARG A 144 -24.73 -1.43 -13.01
N GLN A 145 -24.56 -1.67 -14.30
CA GLN A 145 -25.60 -1.68 -15.31
C GLN A 145 -26.27 -3.04 -15.33
#